data_AF-A0A2V7V2X0-F1
#
_entry.id   AF-A0A2V7V2X0-F1
#
_cell.length_a   1.000
_cell.length_b   1.000
_cell.length_c   1.000
_cell.angle_alpha   90.00
_cell.angle_beta   90.00
_cell.angle_gamma   90.00
#
_symmetry.space_group_name_H-M   'P 1'
#
loop_
_entity.id
_entity.type
_entity.pdbx_description
1 polymer ?
#
loop_
_entity_poly.entity_id
_entity_poly.type
_entity_poly.pdbx_seq_one_letter_code
_entity_poly.pdbx_strand_id
1 'polypeptide(L)' 'IDYVERRHELFAAAGRAAKLAIARVDSKGALTQVATVATAAGARNAVATDEGTAYVTDSPEGKILVVTATPSH' A
#
# COMPACT_ATOMS: atom_id res chain seq x y z
N ILE A 1 -5.15 -1.58 6.15
CA ILE A 1 -5.42 -0.64 5.05
C ILE A 1 -5.16 0.73 5.62
N ASP A 2 -4.60 1.65 4.84
CA ASP A 2 -4.32 3.01 5.31
C ASP A 2 -4.68 4.03 4.22
N TYR A 3 -5.07 5.22 4.64
CA TYR A 3 -5.43 6.31 3.74
C TYR A 3 -4.64 7.56 4.12
N VAL A 4 -3.91 8.11 3.15
CA VAL A 4 -3.07 9.29 3.35
C VAL A 4 -3.79 10.50 2.79
N GLU A 5 -4.36 11.33 3.67
CA GLU A 5 -5.19 12.50 3.31
C GLU A 5 -4.47 13.43 2.32
N ARG A 6 -3.21 13.80 2.60
CA ARG A 6 -2.44 14.72 1.76
C ARG A 6 -2.26 14.23 0.31
N ARG A 7 -2.25 12.91 0.13
CA ARG A 7 -2.09 12.25 -1.16
C ARG A 7 -3.43 11.88 -1.80
N HIS A 8 -4.51 11.86 -1.02
CA HIS A 8 -5.78 11.22 -1.37
C HIS A 8 -5.56 9.80 -1.92
N GLU A 9 -4.72 9.02 -1.25
CA GLU A 9 -4.34 7.67 -1.69
C GLU A 9 -4.62 6.62 -0.61
N LEU A 10 -5.14 5.48 -1.04
CA LEU A 10 -5.44 4.30 -0.25
C LEU A 10 -4.35 3.24 -0.49
N PHE A 11 -3.75 2.75 0.61
CA PHE A 11 -2.73 1.72 0.64
C PHE A 11 -3.32 0.42 1.22
N ALA A 12 -3.56 -0.56 0.35
CA ALA A 12 -4.21 -1.81 0.69
C ALA A 12 -3.29 -3.02 0.49
N ALA A 13 -2.71 -3.52 1.59
CA ALA A 13 -1.91 -4.74 1.57
C ALA A 13 -2.82 -5.98 1.45
N ALA A 14 -2.69 -6.70 0.35
CA ALA A 14 -3.41 -7.93 0.04
C ALA A 14 -2.54 -9.15 0.34
N GLY A 15 -2.50 -9.58 1.61
CA GLY A 15 -1.55 -10.60 2.08
C GLY A 15 -1.60 -11.92 1.32
N ARG A 16 -2.78 -12.41 0.91
CA ARG A 16 -2.88 -13.64 0.10
C ARG A 16 -2.28 -13.49 -1.30
N ALA A 17 -2.37 -12.29 -1.88
CA ALA A 17 -1.86 -12.01 -3.22
C ALA A 17 -0.39 -11.56 -3.21
N ALA A 18 0.21 -11.37 -2.04
CA ALA A 18 1.56 -10.85 -1.86
C ALA A 18 1.77 -9.51 -2.61
N LYS A 19 0.80 -8.61 -2.50
CA LYS A 19 0.80 -7.31 -3.18
C LYS A 19 0.31 -6.19 -2.27
N LEU A 20 0.85 -4.99 -2.46
CA LEU A 20 0.32 -3.72 -1.98
C LEU A 20 -0.35 -3.01 -3.15
N ALA A 21 -1.66 -2.84 -3.10
CA ALA A 21 -2.40 -2.01 -4.05
C ALA A 21 -2.45 -0.56 -3.55
N ILE A 22 -2.20 0.38 -4.46
CA ILE A 22 -2.28 1.82 -4.18
C ILE A 22 -3.30 2.41 -5.14
N ALA A 23 -4.30 3.11 -4.62
CA ALA A 23 -5.34 3.74 -5.41
C ALA A 23 -5.57 5.19 -4.97
N ARG A 24 -5.76 6.10 -5.93
CA ARG A 24 -6.24 7.46 -5.69
C ARG A 24 -7.73 7.40 -5.37
N VAL A 25 -8.14 8.12 -4.34
CA VAL A 25 -9.54 8.36 -3.99
C VAL A 25 -9.92 9.74 -4.51
N ASP A 26 -10.97 9.83 -5.33
CA ASP A 26 -11.49 11.13 -5.78
C ASP A 26 -12.46 11.75 -4.74
N SER A 27 -12.94 12.96 -5.01
CA SER A 27 -13.86 13.68 -4.11
C SER A 27 -15.23 13.01 -3.93
N LYS A 28 -15.56 11.99 -4.73
CA LYS A 28 -16.78 11.20 -4.64
C LYS A 28 -16.52 9.81 -4.04
N GLY A 29 -15.28 9.51 -3.65
CA GLY A 29 -14.87 8.21 -3.13
C GLY A 29 -14.57 7.16 -4.19
N ALA A 30 -14.54 7.52 -5.48
CA ALA A 30 -14.18 6.58 -6.54
C ALA A 30 -12.67 6.28 -6.50
N LEU A 31 -12.32 5.02 -6.77
CA LEU A 31 -10.94 4.54 -6.72
C LEU A 31 -10.36 4.42 -8.13
N THR A 32 -9.20 5.04 -8.34
CA THR A 32 -8.37 4.83 -9.54
C THR A 32 -7.07 4.18 -9.12
N GLN A 33 -6.73 3.02 -9.69
CA GLN A 33 -5.48 2.33 -9.37
C GLN A 33 -4.27 3.17 -9.82
N VAL A 34 -3.36 3.45 -8.88
CA VAL A 34 -2.12 4.19 -9.12
C VAL A 34 -0.97 3.22 -9.34
N ALA A 35 -0.85 2.21 -8.48
CA ALA A 35 0.22 1.24 -8.55
C ALA A 35 -0.16 -0.10 -7.90
N THR A 36 0.61 -1.12 -8.20
CA THR A 36 0.61 -2.38 -7.45
C THR A 36 2.05 -2.84 -7.28
N VAL A 37 2.48 -2.96 -6.03
CA VAL A 37 3.86 -3.31 -5.67
C VAL A 37 3.88 -4.71 -5.07
N ALA A 38 4.87 -5.52 -5.42
CA ALA A 38 5.06 -6.84 -4.82
C ALA A 38 5.43 -6.71 -3.33
N THR A 39 4.93 -7.64 -2.51
CA THR A 39 5.27 -7.78 -1.09
C THR A 39 5.52 -9.26 -0.78
N ALA A 40 5.71 -9.62 0.51
CA ALA A 40 5.71 -11.01 0.95
C ALA A 40 4.28 -11.57 1.07
N ALA A 41 4.14 -12.89 0.98
CA ALA A 41 2.91 -13.59 1.30
C ALA A 41 2.55 -13.38 2.78
N GLY A 42 1.28 -13.11 3.07
CA GLY A 42 0.80 -12.81 4.42
C GLY A 42 1.04 -11.35 4.86
N ALA A 43 1.68 -10.51 4.03
CA ALA A 43 1.89 -9.10 4.34
C ALA A 43 0.56 -8.33 4.49
N ARG A 44 0.39 -7.62 5.60
CA ARG A 44 -0.86 -6.92 5.94
C ARG A 44 -0.62 -5.66 6.77
N ASN A 45 -1.70 -4.97 7.14
CA ASN A 45 -1.67 -3.81 8.03
C ASN A 45 -0.69 -2.72 7.57
N ALA A 46 -0.92 -2.20 6.36
CA ALA A 46 -0.16 -1.06 5.85
C ALA A 46 -0.31 0.18 6.74
N VAL A 47 0.78 0.94 6.86
CA VAL A 47 0.84 2.33 7.32
C VAL A 47 1.72 3.10 6.34
N ALA A 48 1.25 4.21 5.82
CA ALA A 48 1.93 4.96 4.76
C ALA A 48 2.29 6.39 5.17
N THR A 49 3.39 6.90 4.63
CA THR A 49 3.84 8.28 4.83
C THR A 49 3.29 9.20 3.74
N ASP A 50 3.37 10.52 3.98
CA ASP A 50 3.03 11.55 2.99
C ASP A 50 3.87 11.46 1.70
N GLU A 51 5.08 10.90 1.80
CA GLU A 51 5.99 10.67 0.67
C GLU A 51 5.62 9.41 -0.13
N GLY A 52 4.69 8.58 0.36
CA GLY A 52 4.22 7.36 -0.30
C GLY A 52 5.04 6.11 0.04
N THR A 53 5.87 6.15 1.07
CA THR A 53 6.49 4.93 1.63
C THR A 53 5.48 4.21 2.49
N ALA A 54 5.30 2.91 2.29
CA ALA A 54 4.43 2.08 3.11
C ALA A 54 5.23 1.08 3.95
N TYR A 55 4.84 0.94 5.21
CA TYR A 55 5.30 -0.09 6.12
C TYR A 55 4.22 -1.16 6.21
N VAL A 56 4.55 -2.41 5.91
CA VAL A 56 3.61 -3.54 5.99
C VAL A 56 4.16 -4.63 6.90
N THR A 57 3.29 -5.21 7.72
CA THR A 57 3.66 -6.33 8.60
C THR A 57 3.78 -7.63 7.82
N ASP A 58 4.96 -8.24 7.81
CA ASP A 58 5.21 -9.60 7.34
C ASP A 58 4.92 -10.56 8.48
N SER A 59 3.78 -11.22 8.41
CA SER A 59 3.29 -12.05 9.50
C SER A 59 3.95 -13.42 9.61
N PRO A 60 4.28 -14.12 8.50
CA PRO A 60 5.10 -15.33 8.57
C PRO A 60 6.45 -15.10 9.26
N GLU A 61 7.12 -14.00 8.94
CA GLU A 61 8.50 -13.76 9.41
C GLU A 61 8.60 -12.87 10.64
N GLY A 62 7.50 -12.25 11.09
CA GLY A 62 7.49 -11.32 12.22
C GLY A 62 8.26 -10.02 11.95
N LYS A 63 8.28 -9.55 10.70
CA LYS A 63 9.07 -8.38 10.25
C LYS A 63 8.18 -7.23 9.80
N ILE A 64 8.77 -6.05 9.65
CA ILE A 64 8.17 -4.93 8.93
C ILE A 64 8.91 -4.78 7.60
N LEU A 65 8.17 -4.81 6.50
CA LEU A 65 8.69 -4.52 5.18
C LEU A 65 8.49 -3.04 4.87
N VAL A 66 9.50 -2.42 4.27
CA VAL A 66 9.42 -1.08 3.71
C VAL A 66 9.16 -1.21 2.22
N VAL A 67 8.04 -0.67 1.76
CA VAL A 67 7.56 -0.76 0.39
C VAL A 67 7.46 0.64 -0.18
N THR A 68 8.25 0.93 -1.21
CA THR A 68 8.17 2.20 -1.93
C THR A 68 7.53 1.95 -3.30
N ALA A 69 6.54 2.77 -3.66
CA ALA A 69 6.05 2.79 -5.02
C ALA A 69 7.08 3.53 -5.87
N THR A 70 7.91 2.79 -6.62
CA THR A 70 8.64 3.41 -7.73
C THR A 70 7.63 3.60 -8.87
N PRO A 71 7.39 4.81 -9.37
CA PRO A 71 6.53 4.99 -10.54
C PRO A 71 7.12 4.16 -11.70
N SER A 72 6.33 3.25 -12.27
CA SER A 72 6.66 2.65 -13.56
C SER A 72 6.52 3.72 -14.63
N HIS A 73 7.65 4.08 -15.25
CA HIS A 73 7.74 5.05 -16.33
C HIS A 73 7.23 4.48 -17.66
#